data_AF-A0A0F9VGM0-F1
#
_entry.id   AF-A0A0F9VGM0-F1
#
_cell.length_a   1.000
_cell.length_b   1.000
_cell.length_c   1.000
_cell.angle_alpha   90.00
_cell.angle_beta   90.00
_cell.angle_gamma   90.00
#
_symmetry.space_group_name_H-M   'P 1'
#
loop_
_entity.id
_entity.type
_entity.pdbx_description
1 polymer ?
#
loop_
_entity_poly.entity_id
_entity_poly.type
_entity_poly.pdbx_seq_one_letter_code
_entity_poly.pdbx_strand_id
1 'polypeptide(L)'
;MSNFVTEPKVVLVGKPVIEIDGITEFLQDHGLAWPEFEKKLESMISLGDDDAEWLVEAAGRLCYLSWPKQGEEPKGRSHEDHIKHLIEIGHGCYDEETEVLTSDGWKYFRDICDKDLFATRSVDGKLEYQPASNFTTYLHKGKMYRVEGKGVDLLVTPNHSMLVCKTTTKQGRKRENFDLIRADELNDSSHAYIKTADWKIRHQTDDMSCNHYKLLGFAIGDGSSQPNSRQVKFHLYKERKISFLKGLCESLNLPIREGQDGNFAVTLSTDAEVRVFRDMYTEDRNKQIPQYLFVKSSIDQLTALYEGLIEADGSRGSHQISFDTTSRKLANQFQQLCLHIGLAANICHEYEGTQRKNSFGNKTLIRLSVIRKELKPEVNKYVDCVGKTSWIDSWEGNVYCVEVPNHTLYVRRNGKPVWCGNSCIEHASFNFLIWNVSRSLTHELVRHRIASYSQISQRYVDSSDVSFIVPPAMQELEKIDPEAYRSWIEHCERSRQVYEELTTKLSDMYSDIESGLERRKKARQAARSVLPNATETKIVVTMNARAIRHLIELRANPAADLEIRKLAVKICRILQDKAPLFAHGLEIVKLEDGTEGVESKYPRV
;
A
#
# COMPACT_ATOMS: atom_id res chain seq x y z
N MET A 1 -39.92 32.24 -12.98
CA MET A 1 -39.34 31.69 -11.73
C MET A 1 -38.20 30.68 -11.97
N SER A 2 -37.57 30.56 -13.15
CA SER A 2 -36.70 29.39 -13.44
C SER A 2 -35.18 29.59 -13.37
N ASN A 3 -34.65 30.67 -12.77
CA ASN A 3 -33.20 30.92 -12.68
C ASN A 3 -32.61 30.62 -11.29
N PHE A 4 -33.44 30.16 -10.35
CA PHE A 4 -33.02 29.81 -9.00
C PHE A 4 -33.33 28.35 -8.72
N VAL A 5 -32.35 27.61 -8.23
CA VAL A 5 -32.39 26.16 -8.08
C VAL A 5 -32.05 25.79 -6.64
N THR A 6 -32.77 24.85 -6.05
CA THR A 6 -32.67 24.54 -4.61
C THR A 6 -32.11 23.15 -4.30
N GLU A 7 -32.09 22.25 -5.29
CA GLU A 7 -31.79 20.83 -5.09
C GLU A 7 -30.72 20.32 -6.06
N PRO A 8 -29.65 19.67 -5.54
CA PRO A 8 -28.62 19.09 -6.37
C PRO A 8 -29.16 17.88 -7.14
N LYS A 9 -28.60 17.68 -8.34
CA LYS A 9 -28.88 16.52 -9.19
C LYS A 9 -27.58 15.77 -9.45
N VAL A 10 -27.66 14.45 -9.32
CA VAL A 10 -26.56 13.53 -9.61
C VAL A 10 -27.12 12.29 -10.27
N VAL A 11 -26.43 11.80 -11.28
CA VAL A 11 -26.73 10.53 -11.95
C VAL A 11 -25.44 9.75 -12.18
N LEU A 12 -25.54 8.43 -12.16
CA LEU A 12 -24.47 7.54 -12.59
C LEU A 12 -24.44 7.51 -14.11
N VAL A 13 -23.30 7.85 -14.71
CA VAL A 13 -23.10 7.87 -16.18
C VAL A 13 -22.11 6.83 -16.67
N GLY A 14 -21.38 6.18 -15.77
CA GLY A 14 -20.48 5.08 -16.11
C GLY A 14 -20.13 4.27 -14.88
N LYS A 15 -19.93 2.97 -15.08
CA LYS A 15 -19.49 2.00 -14.06
C LYS A 15 -18.67 0.91 -14.75
N PRO A 16 -17.93 0.09 -14.01
CA PRO A 16 -17.21 -1.03 -14.59
C PRO A 16 -18.18 -2.02 -15.22
N VAL A 17 -17.77 -2.58 -16.35
CA VAL A 17 -18.43 -3.72 -17.00
C VAL A 17 -17.38 -4.82 -17.06
N ILE A 18 -17.78 -6.04 -16.74
CA ILE A 18 -16.88 -7.19 -16.81
C ILE A 18 -16.87 -7.74 -18.24
N GLU A 19 -15.68 -7.87 -18.80
CA GLU A 19 -15.45 -8.66 -20.01
C GLU A 19 -15.36 -10.14 -19.66
N ILE A 20 -16.49 -10.85 -19.84
CA ILE A 20 -16.66 -12.26 -19.45
C ILE A 20 -15.62 -13.15 -20.12
N ASP A 21 -15.42 -12.98 -21.43
CA ASP A 21 -14.47 -13.79 -22.21
C ASP A 21 -13.07 -13.74 -21.62
N GLY A 22 -12.63 -12.56 -21.15
CA GLY A 22 -11.31 -12.41 -20.53
C GLY A 22 -11.19 -13.12 -19.18
N ILE A 23 -12.24 -13.10 -18.35
CA ILE A 23 -12.25 -13.86 -17.09
C ILE A 23 -12.29 -15.37 -17.37
N THR A 24 -13.12 -15.79 -18.33
CA THR A 24 -13.25 -17.20 -18.69
C THR A 24 -11.96 -17.76 -19.29
N GLU A 25 -11.30 -17.03 -20.19
CA GLU A 25 -9.97 -17.38 -20.74
C GLU A 25 -8.95 -17.54 -19.62
N PHE A 26 -8.89 -16.57 -18.69
CA PHE A 26 -7.98 -16.63 -17.54
C PHE A 26 -8.22 -17.87 -16.67
N LEU A 27 -9.47 -18.18 -16.31
CA LEU A 27 -9.81 -19.34 -15.48
C LEU A 27 -9.44 -20.65 -16.18
N GLN A 28 -9.69 -20.75 -17.50
CA GLN A 28 -9.34 -21.93 -18.30
C GLN A 28 -7.84 -22.15 -18.38
N ASP A 29 -7.07 -21.11 -18.69
CA ASP A 29 -5.60 -21.17 -18.80
C ASP A 29 -4.92 -21.65 -17.50
N HIS A 30 -5.56 -21.39 -16.35
CA HIS A 30 -5.02 -21.74 -15.04
C HIS A 30 -5.68 -22.97 -14.41
N GLY A 31 -6.63 -23.63 -15.09
CA GLY A 31 -7.35 -24.81 -14.58
C GLY A 31 -8.19 -24.51 -13.33
N LEU A 32 -8.70 -23.28 -13.23
CA LEU A 32 -9.53 -22.78 -12.14
C LEU A 32 -11.01 -22.82 -12.51
N ALA A 33 -11.87 -22.80 -11.50
CA ALA A 33 -13.32 -22.74 -11.65
C ALA A 33 -13.87 -21.62 -10.76
N TRP A 34 -14.97 -20.99 -11.18
CA TRP A 34 -15.69 -20.03 -10.36
C TRP A 34 -17.19 -20.36 -10.34
N PRO A 35 -17.61 -21.40 -9.59
CA PRO A 35 -18.92 -21.99 -9.75
C PRO A 35 -20.10 -21.03 -9.53
N GLU A 36 -19.96 -20.07 -8.62
CA GLU A 36 -21.01 -19.07 -8.36
C GLU A 36 -21.14 -18.05 -9.50
N PHE A 37 -20.01 -17.64 -10.08
CA PHE A 37 -19.96 -16.77 -11.26
C PHE A 37 -20.49 -17.50 -12.50
N GLU A 38 -20.06 -18.74 -12.73
CA GLU A 38 -20.54 -19.61 -13.82
C GLU A 38 -22.05 -19.84 -13.73
N LYS A 39 -22.57 -20.17 -12.55
CA LYS A 39 -24.01 -20.32 -12.31
C LYS A 39 -24.79 -19.02 -12.57
N LYS A 40 -24.19 -17.88 -12.23
CA LYS A 40 -24.79 -16.58 -12.54
C LYS A 40 -24.81 -16.33 -14.05
N LEU A 41 -23.73 -16.63 -14.77
CA LEU A 41 -23.66 -16.55 -16.23
C LEU A 41 -24.70 -17.45 -16.91
N GLU A 42 -24.90 -18.66 -16.41
CA GLU A 42 -25.91 -19.59 -16.93
C GLU A 42 -27.35 -19.11 -16.68
N SER A 43 -27.58 -18.32 -15.62
CA SER A 43 -28.90 -17.84 -15.22
C SER A 43 -29.26 -16.45 -15.74
N MET A 44 -28.33 -15.73 -16.40
CA MET A 44 -28.55 -14.36 -16.88
C MET A 44 -27.97 -14.11 -18.29
N ILE A 45 -28.64 -13.26 -19.09
CA ILE A 45 -28.18 -12.84 -20.43
C ILE A 45 -27.03 -11.80 -20.34
N SER A 46 -26.84 -11.17 -19.18
CA SER A 46 -25.77 -10.22 -18.86
C SER A 46 -25.57 -10.21 -17.33
N LEU A 47 -24.35 -10.00 -16.85
CA LEU A 47 -24.07 -9.84 -15.42
C LEU A 47 -24.82 -8.62 -14.84
N GLY A 48 -25.03 -7.57 -15.64
CA GLY A 48 -26.02 -6.53 -15.39
C GLY A 48 -25.52 -5.39 -14.50
N ASP A 49 -26.21 -5.16 -13.38
CA ASP A 49 -26.00 -3.95 -12.58
C ASP A 49 -24.82 -4.03 -11.60
N ASP A 50 -24.40 -5.24 -11.21
CA ASP A 50 -23.44 -5.59 -10.16
C ASP A 50 -22.05 -6.01 -10.68
N ASP A 51 -21.75 -5.84 -11.97
CA ASP A 51 -20.43 -6.10 -12.58
C ASP A 51 -19.27 -5.52 -11.77
N ALA A 52 -19.48 -4.36 -11.16
CA ALA A 52 -18.49 -3.71 -10.32
C ALA A 52 -18.09 -4.58 -9.10
N GLU A 53 -19.07 -5.26 -8.50
CA GLU A 53 -18.89 -6.11 -7.32
C GLU A 53 -18.17 -7.40 -7.71
N TRP A 54 -18.57 -8.03 -8.82
CA TRP A 54 -17.89 -9.20 -9.37
C TRP A 54 -16.46 -8.88 -9.78
N LEU A 55 -16.17 -7.67 -10.25
CA LEU A 55 -14.82 -7.25 -10.63
C LEU A 55 -13.93 -7.13 -9.39
N VAL A 56 -14.48 -6.62 -8.29
CA VAL A 56 -13.76 -6.54 -7.01
C VAL A 56 -13.54 -7.93 -6.42
N GLU A 57 -14.50 -8.85 -6.51
CA GLU A 57 -14.26 -10.24 -6.13
C GLU A 57 -13.22 -10.89 -7.04
N ALA A 58 -13.28 -10.67 -8.36
CA ALA A 58 -12.31 -11.20 -9.29
C ALA A 58 -10.90 -10.70 -8.94
N ALA A 59 -10.75 -9.39 -8.70
CA ALA A 59 -9.47 -8.81 -8.28
C ALA A 59 -9.03 -9.36 -6.92
N GLY A 60 -9.92 -9.40 -5.92
CA GLY A 60 -9.64 -9.93 -4.59
C GLY A 60 -9.24 -11.41 -4.62
N ARG A 61 -9.89 -12.23 -5.45
CA ARG A 61 -9.54 -13.62 -5.68
C ARG A 61 -8.25 -13.79 -6.48
N LEU A 62 -7.99 -12.93 -7.47
CA LEU A 62 -6.76 -12.92 -8.25
C LEU A 62 -5.53 -12.66 -7.37
N CYS A 63 -5.63 -11.74 -6.42
CA CYS A 63 -4.56 -11.45 -5.46
C CYS A 63 -4.09 -12.68 -4.68
N TYR A 64 -4.93 -13.72 -4.57
CA TYR A 64 -4.63 -14.93 -3.81
C TYR A 64 -4.91 -16.24 -4.57
N LEU A 65 -5.20 -16.18 -5.89
CA LEU A 65 -5.68 -17.30 -6.73
C LEU A 65 -6.64 -18.20 -5.93
N SER A 66 -7.57 -17.58 -5.19
CA SER A 66 -8.44 -18.28 -4.24
C SER A 66 -9.68 -18.87 -4.91
N TRP A 67 -9.60 -19.13 -6.21
CA TRP A 67 -10.57 -19.92 -6.94
C TRP A 67 -10.34 -21.42 -6.72
N PRO A 68 -11.39 -22.24 -6.61
CA PRO A 68 -11.25 -23.69 -6.65
C PRO A 68 -10.66 -24.14 -7.98
N LYS A 69 -9.97 -25.29 -7.98
CA LYS A 69 -9.61 -25.97 -9.23
C LYS A 69 -10.84 -26.61 -9.85
N GLN A 70 -10.82 -26.81 -11.17
CA GLN A 70 -11.90 -27.53 -11.85
C GLN A 70 -12.15 -28.90 -11.21
N GLY A 71 -13.43 -29.18 -10.90
CA GLY A 71 -13.86 -30.43 -10.26
C GLY A 71 -13.69 -30.50 -8.75
N GLU A 72 -13.14 -29.48 -8.09
CA GLU A 72 -13.14 -29.37 -6.62
C GLU A 72 -14.40 -28.68 -6.09
N GLU A 73 -14.83 -29.03 -4.88
CA GLU A 73 -15.91 -28.30 -4.22
C GLU A 73 -15.53 -26.82 -3.98
N PRO A 74 -16.49 -25.88 -4.05
CA PRO A 74 -16.24 -24.47 -3.76
C PRO A 74 -15.62 -24.31 -2.36
N LYS A 75 -14.42 -23.73 -2.31
CA LYS A 75 -13.76 -23.37 -1.04
C LYS A 75 -13.79 -21.85 -0.88
N GLY A 76 -14.22 -21.38 0.28
CA GLY A 76 -14.19 -19.95 0.64
C GLY A 76 -15.58 -19.33 0.84
N ARG A 77 -15.62 -18.00 0.88
CA ARG A 77 -16.84 -17.18 1.05
C ARG A 77 -17.65 -17.15 -0.25
N SER A 78 -18.97 -16.99 -0.13
CA SER A 78 -19.85 -16.64 -1.24
C SER A 78 -19.48 -15.27 -1.81
N HIS A 79 -19.95 -14.93 -3.01
CA HIS A 79 -19.78 -13.60 -3.61
C HIS A 79 -20.19 -12.48 -2.64
N GLU A 80 -21.40 -12.58 -2.09
CA GLU A 80 -21.96 -11.60 -1.14
C GLU A 80 -21.11 -11.51 0.13
N ASP A 81 -20.77 -12.64 0.74
CA ASP A 81 -19.95 -12.68 1.95
C ASP A 81 -18.51 -12.20 1.69
N HIS A 82 -17.99 -12.38 0.47
CA HIS A 82 -16.65 -11.94 0.10
C HIS A 82 -16.58 -10.41 0.04
N ILE A 83 -17.51 -9.75 -0.67
CA ILE A 83 -17.52 -8.29 -0.78
C ILE A 83 -17.88 -7.64 0.54
N LYS A 84 -18.87 -8.17 1.27
CA LYS A 84 -19.18 -7.70 2.62
C LYS A 84 -17.98 -7.82 3.54
N HIS A 85 -17.25 -8.93 3.48
CA HIS A 85 -16.02 -9.10 4.23
C HIS A 85 -14.97 -8.04 3.85
N LEU A 86 -14.74 -7.75 2.56
CA LEU A 86 -13.79 -6.70 2.13
C LEU A 86 -14.17 -5.29 2.67
N ILE A 87 -15.45 -5.00 2.76
CA ILE A 87 -15.96 -3.70 3.27
C ILE A 87 -15.94 -3.67 4.79
N GLU A 88 -16.33 -4.77 5.41
CA GLU A 88 -16.17 -4.98 6.84
C GLU A 88 -14.71 -4.75 7.18
N ILE A 89 -13.75 -5.25 6.37
CA ILE A 89 -12.27 -5.08 6.46
C ILE A 89 -11.77 -3.64 6.37
N GLY A 90 -12.29 -2.73 5.54
CA GLY A 90 -11.84 -1.32 5.48
C GLY A 90 -10.33 -1.05 5.31
N HIS A 91 -9.87 0.18 5.63
CA HIS A 91 -8.46 0.59 5.51
C HIS A 91 -7.60 0.33 6.75
N GLY A 92 -6.88 -0.79 6.74
CA GLY A 92 -5.82 -1.10 7.69
C GLY A 92 -4.60 -0.19 7.60
N CYS A 93 -4.09 0.30 8.73
CA CYS A 93 -2.83 1.05 8.80
C CYS A 93 -1.90 0.51 9.91
N TYR A 94 -0.60 0.78 9.76
CA TYR A 94 0.46 0.41 10.69
C TYR A 94 0.86 1.60 11.58
N ASP A 95 1.44 1.34 12.75
CA ASP A 95 2.05 2.37 13.60
C ASP A 95 3.37 2.93 13.02
N GLU A 96 3.82 4.06 13.56
CA GLU A 96 5.03 4.76 13.09
C GLU A 96 6.34 3.99 13.30
N GLU A 97 6.34 3.00 14.21
CA GLU A 97 7.51 2.16 14.50
C GLU A 97 7.63 0.96 13.54
N THR A 98 6.63 0.73 12.69
CA THR A 98 6.67 -0.35 11.71
C THR A 98 7.50 0.06 10.49
N GLU A 99 8.35 -0.87 10.04
CA GLU A 99 9.18 -0.74 8.85
C GLU A 99 8.64 -1.66 7.73
N VAL A 100 8.88 -1.25 6.49
CA VAL A 100 8.54 -2.00 5.27
C VAL A 100 9.81 -2.23 4.45
N LEU A 101 9.91 -3.41 3.83
CA LEU A 101 11.05 -3.74 2.98
C LEU A 101 10.84 -3.17 1.57
N THR A 102 11.81 -2.38 1.11
CA THR A 102 11.90 -1.86 -0.27
C THR A 102 13.08 -2.48 -1.01
N SER A 103 13.19 -2.25 -2.32
CA SER A 103 14.35 -2.69 -3.11
C SER A 103 15.67 -2.05 -2.64
N ASP A 104 15.59 -0.87 -2.02
CA ASP A 104 16.72 -0.15 -1.41
C ASP A 104 16.99 -0.58 0.05
N GLY A 105 16.17 -1.48 0.60
CA GLY A 105 16.28 -2.00 1.97
C GLY A 105 15.10 -1.60 2.85
N TRP A 106 15.25 -1.83 4.16
CA TRP A 106 14.23 -1.52 5.16
C TRP A 106 14.10 -0.01 5.38
N LYS A 107 12.85 0.48 5.39
CA LYS A 107 12.50 1.88 5.69
C LYS A 107 11.34 1.91 6.68
N TYR A 108 11.30 2.90 7.56
CA TYR A 108 10.08 3.18 8.33
C TYR A 108 8.98 3.67 7.40
N PHE A 109 7.73 3.37 7.73
CA PHE A 109 6.59 3.87 6.94
C PHE A 109 6.55 5.40 6.81
N ARG A 110 7.13 6.14 7.74
CA ARG A 110 7.25 7.61 7.66
C ARG A 110 8.32 8.12 6.69
N ASP A 111 9.25 7.25 6.26
CA ASP A 111 10.44 7.61 5.47
C ASP A 111 10.35 7.12 4.01
N ILE A 112 9.21 6.56 3.61
CA ILE A 112 8.98 6.04 2.25
C ILE A 112 8.63 7.16 1.26
N CYS A 113 8.86 6.91 -0.02
CA CYS A 113 8.54 7.83 -1.11
C CYS A 113 7.95 7.14 -2.34
N ASP A 114 7.48 7.94 -3.29
CA ASP A 114 6.87 7.53 -4.55
C ASP A 114 7.78 6.73 -5.49
N LYS A 115 9.11 6.83 -5.30
CA LYS A 115 10.11 6.09 -6.09
C LYS A 115 10.40 4.69 -5.54
N ASP A 116 9.91 4.39 -4.34
CA ASP A 116 10.22 3.12 -3.69
C ASP A 116 9.49 1.95 -4.37
N LEU A 117 10.23 0.86 -4.58
CA LEU A 117 9.66 -0.43 -4.95
C LEU A 117 9.57 -1.29 -3.70
N PHE A 118 8.36 -1.73 -3.36
CA PHE A 118 8.04 -2.46 -2.14
C PHE A 118 8.13 -3.96 -2.36
N ALA A 119 8.66 -4.69 -1.37
CA ALA A 119 8.65 -6.14 -1.37
C ALA A 119 7.22 -6.65 -1.18
N THR A 120 6.72 -7.30 -2.23
CA THR A 120 5.40 -7.93 -2.29
C THR A 120 5.56 -9.43 -2.47
N ARG A 121 4.52 -10.18 -2.07
CA ARG A 121 4.46 -11.63 -2.28
C ARG A 121 3.35 -11.91 -3.26
N SER A 122 3.70 -12.48 -4.42
CA SER A 122 2.71 -12.98 -5.36
C SER A 122 1.91 -14.12 -4.73
N VAL A 123 0.81 -14.48 -5.38
CA VAL A 123 -0.07 -15.56 -4.94
C VAL A 123 0.68 -16.88 -4.76
N ASP A 124 1.45 -17.25 -5.78
CA ASP A 124 2.22 -18.49 -5.81
C ASP A 124 3.44 -18.44 -4.86
N GLY A 125 3.58 -17.35 -4.12
CA GLY A 125 4.52 -17.17 -3.05
C GLY A 125 5.85 -16.59 -3.46
N LYS A 126 5.97 -16.07 -4.69
CA LYS A 126 7.18 -15.44 -5.19
C LYS A 126 7.37 -14.05 -4.60
N LEU A 127 8.62 -13.67 -4.38
CA LEU A 127 9.00 -12.33 -3.98
C LEU A 127 9.12 -11.43 -5.22
N GLU A 128 8.46 -10.28 -5.19
CA GLU A 128 8.48 -9.28 -6.26
C GLU A 128 8.62 -7.86 -5.68
N TYR A 129 9.29 -6.97 -6.41
CA TYR A 129 9.39 -5.56 -6.05
C TYR A 129 8.48 -4.72 -6.94
N GLN A 130 7.47 -4.08 -6.35
CA GLN A 130 6.43 -3.35 -7.10
C GLN A 130 6.28 -1.90 -6.59
N PRO A 131 5.96 -0.92 -7.46
CA PRO A 131 5.68 0.44 -7.02
C PRO A 131 4.38 0.51 -6.21
N ALA A 132 4.28 1.50 -5.33
CA ALA A 132 3.03 1.77 -4.64
C ALA A 132 2.02 2.47 -5.57
N SER A 133 0.75 2.07 -5.49
CA SER A 133 -0.36 2.78 -6.13
C SER A 133 -0.83 3.98 -5.32
N ASN A 134 -0.69 3.91 -3.99
CA ASN A 134 -1.18 4.94 -3.09
C ASN A 134 -0.44 4.95 -1.75
N PHE A 135 -0.42 6.12 -1.09
CA PHE A 135 0.14 6.33 0.24
C PHE A 135 -0.88 7.03 1.13
N THR A 136 -1.12 6.46 2.30
CA THR A 136 -2.10 6.99 3.26
C THR A 136 -1.40 7.29 4.58
N THR A 137 -1.64 8.48 5.14
CA THR A 137 -1.18 8.88 6.47
C THR A 137 -2.24 9.72 7.15
N TYR A 138 -2.60 9.39 8.38
CA TYR A 138 -3.51 10.19 9.18
C TYR A 138 -3.27 9.97 10.68
N LEU A 139 -3.73 10.92 11.48
CA LEU A 139 -3.74 10.82 12.94
C LEU A 139 -4.87 9.86 13.35
N HIS A 140 -4.52 8.75 13.99
CA HIS A 140 -5.48 7.80 14.55
C HIS A 140 -5.54 7.98 16.07
N LYS A 141 -6.77 8.07 16.57
CA LYS A 141 -7.11 8.07 17.99
C LYS A 141 -8.10 6.94 18.22
N GLY A 142 -7.70 5.91 18.97
CA GLY A 142 -8.59 4.79 19.27
C GLY A 142 -7.84 3.50 19.50
N LYS A 143 -8.56 2.38 19.29
CA LYS A 143 -8.01 1.05 19.52
C LYS A 143 -6.93 0.69 18.52
N MET A 144 -5.95 -0.07 18.97
CA MET A 144 -4.96 -0.74 18.12
C MET A 144 -4.86 -2.22 18.51
N TYR A 145 -4.70 -3.08 17.52
CA TYR A 145 -4.46 -4.50 17.69
C TYR A 145 -2.96 -4.78 17.73
N ARG A 146 -2.48 -5.30 18.86
CA ARG A 146 -1.09 -5.68 19.06
C ARG A 146 -0.95 -7.18 18.90
N VAL A 147 0.03 -7.59 18.11
CA VAL A 147 0.51 -8.97 18.03
C VAL A 147 1.93 -8.97 18.57
N GLU A 148 2.22 -9.81 19.56
CA GLU A 148 3.55 -9.91 20.13
C GLU A 148 3.93 -11.38 20.33
N GLY A 149 5.04 -11.81 19.73
CA GLY A 149 5.60 -13.13 19.97
C GLY A 149 7.08 -13.23 19.65
N LYS A 150 7.63 -14.44 19.74
CA LYS A 150 9.05 -14.70 19.43
C LYS A 150 9.39 -14.44 17.96
N GLY A 151 8.43 -14.68 17.06
CA GLY A 151 8.62 -14.64 15.61
C GLY A 151 7.88 -13.52 14.87
N VAL A 152 7.00 -12.79 15.55
CA VAL A 152 6.12 -11.76 14.97
C VAL A 152 5.95 -10.63 15.99
N ASP A 153 5.90 -9.40 15.50
CA ASP A 153 5.51 -8.22 16.27
C ASP A 153 4.84 -7.25 15.30
N LEU A 154 3.62 -6.85 15.59
CA LEU A 154 2.81 -5.94 14.76
C LEU A 154 1.95 -5.08 15.67
N LEU A 155 1.75 -3.82 15.26
CA LEU A 155 0.77 -2.93 15.87
C LEU A 155 -0.01 -2.26 14.74
N VAL A 156 -1.29 -2.58 14.65
CA VAL A 156 -2.14 -2.21 13.51
C VAL A 156 -3.50 -1.72 13.96
N THR A 157 -4.20 -1.00 13.10
CA THR A 157 -5.60 -0.61 13.36
C THR A 157 -6.51 -1.86 13.39
N PRO A 158 -7.69 -1.82 14.06
CA PRO A 158 -8.58 -2.98 14.17
C PRO A 158 -9.04 -3.54 12.82
N ASN A 159 -9.10 -2.65 11.82
CA ASN A 159 -9.50 -2.93 10.45
C ASN A 159 -8.34 -3.39 9.55
N HIS A 160 -7.20 -3.79 10.11
CA HIS A 160 -6.06 -4.19 9.30
C HIS A 160 -6.15 -5.61 8.76
N SER A 161 -5.95 -5.77 7.43
CA SER A 161 -5.85 -7.07 6.76
C SER A 161 -4.56 -7.80 7.13
N MET A 162 -4.68 -8.91 7.87
CA MET A 162 -3.55 -9.73 8.29
C MET A 162 -3.46 -10.96 7.38
N LEU A 163 -2.31 -11.22 6.75
CA LEU A 163 -2.09 -12.46 6.01
C LEU A 163 -1.77 -13.60 6.98
N VAL A 164 -2.78 -14.38 7.33
CA VAL A 164 -2.69 -15.37 8.41
C VAL A 164 -3.44 -16.67 8.09
N CYS A 165 -3.07 -17.74 8.79
CA CYS A 165 -3.75 -19.02 8.77
C CYS A 165 -4.39 -19.27 10.15
N LYS A 166 -5.73 -19.28 10.27
CA LYS A 166 -6.39 -19.67 11.52
C LYS A 166 -6.09 -21.14 11.82
N THR A 167 -5.48 -21.45 12.97
CA THR A 167 -5.05 -22.81 13.32
C THR A 167 -6.07 -23.59 14.15
N THR A 168 -7.28 -23.05 14.29
CA THR A 168 -8.39 -23.68 15.00
C THR A 168 -8.96 -24.89 14.25
N THR A 169 -8.86 -24.91 12.90
CA THR A 169 -9.38 -25.98 12.03
C THR A 169 -8.35 -27.09 11.78
N LYS A 170 -8.82 -28.28 11.35
CA LYS A 170 -7.94 -29.44 11.05
C LYS A 170 -6.92 -29.14 9.94
N GLN A 171 -7.32 -28.41 8.91
CA GLN A 171 -6.42 -27.95 7.83
C GLN A 171 -5.51 -26.81 8.30
N GLY A 172 -6.04 -25.87 9.09
CA GLY A 172 -5.27 -24.77 9.67
C GLY A 172 -4.11 -25.22 10.55
N ARG A 173 -4.27 -26.33 11.29
CA ARG A 173 -3.18 -26.95 12.07
C ARG A 173 -2.00 -27.43 11.22
N LYS A 174 -2.22 -27.69 9.92
CA LYS A 174 -1.16 -28.00 8.95
C LYS A 174 -0.52 -26.75 8.34
N ARG A 175 -1.13 -25.57 8.54
CA ARG A 175 -0.68 -24.26 8.07
C ARG A 175 -0.56 -24.19 6.55
N GLU A 176 -1.56 -24.72 5.86
CA GLU A 176 -1.61 -24.83 4.40
C GLU A 176 -2.38 -23.66 3.75
N ASN A 177 -3.37 -23.09 4.46
CA ASN A 177 -4.26 -22.04 3.91
C ASN A 177 -4.00 -20.70 4.60
N PHE A 178 -3.37 -19.76 3.90
CA PHE A 178 -3.18 -18.39 4.37
C PHE A 178 -4.17 -17.47 3.67
N ASP A 179 -4.95 -16.73 4.44
CA ASP A 179 -5.98 -15.82 3.97
C ASP A 179 -5.75 -14.43 4.59
N LEU A 180 -6.30 -13.39 3.96
CA LEU A 180 -6.44 -12.11 4.62
C LEU A 180 -7.61 -12.14 5.61
N ILE A 181 -7.34 -11.78 6.86
CA ILE A 181 -8.33 -11.72 7.94
C ILE A 181 -8.11 -10.44 8.72
N ARG A 182 -9.19 -9.75 9.12
CA ARG A 182 -9.07 -8.54 9.95
C ARG A 182 -8.43 -8.82 11.30
N ALA A 183 -7.66 -7.86 11.78
CA ALA A 183 -7.13 -7.85 13.13
C ALA A 183 -8.22 -8.06 14.20
N ASP A 184 -9.37 -7.40 14.10
CA ASP A 184 -10.48 -7.56 15.07
C ASP A 184 -11.22 -8.90 15.00
N GLU A 185 -11.32 -9.53 13.83
CA GLU A 185 -11.87 -10.87 13.64
C GLU A 185 -10.96 -11.98 14.18
N LEU A 186 -9.66 -11.70 14.31
CA LEU A 186 -8.71 -12.64 14.91
C LEU A 186 -8.90 -12.67 16.41
N ASN A 187 -9.02 -11.50 17.05
CA ASN A 187 -9.15 -11.37 18.50
C ASN A 187 -8.15 -12.30 19.22
N ASP A 188 -8.60 -13.20 20.10
CA ASP A 188 -7.76 -14.19 20.81
C ASP A 188 -7.65 -15.55 20.09
N SER A 189 -8.12 -15.64 18.84
CA SER A 189 -8.06 -16.90 18.07
C SER A 189 -6.62 -17.29 17.76
N SER A 190 -6.33 -18.58 17.82
CA SER A 190 -5.04 -19.13 17.41
C SER A 190 -4.84 -19.00 15.90
N HIS A 191 -3.75 -18.37 15.48
CA HIS A 191 -3.42 -18.14 14.07
C HIS A 191 -1.91 -18.05 13.82
N ALA A 192 -1.50 -18.38 12.60
CA ALA A 192 -0.09 -18.38 12.17
C ALA A 192 0.16 -17.37 11.05
N TYR A 193 1.36 -16.80 11.04
CA TYR A 193 1.88 -15.88 10.02
C TYR A 193 2.83 -16.60 9.07
N ILE A 194 3.24 -15.94 7.98
CA ILE A 194 4.25 -16.44 7.04
C ILE A 194 5.42 -15.46 6.94
N LYS A 195 6.64 -15.98 6.87
CA LYS A 195 7.87 -15.16 6.86
C LYS A 195 8.71 -15.25 5.58
N THR A 196 8.40 -16.20 4.70
CA THR A 196 9.23 -16.57 3.54
C THR A 196 8.52 -16.31 2.23
N ALA A 197 9.30 -16.21 1.16
CA ALA A 197 8.84 -16.13 -0.21
C ALA A 197 9.89 -16.77 -1.13
N ASP A 198 9.49 -17.07 -2.36
CA ASP A 198 10.31 -17.71 -3.36
C ASP A 198 10.93 -16.67 -4.30
N TRP A 199 12.25 -16.48 -4.24
CA TRP A 199 12.93 -15.55 -5.14
C TRP A 199 13.36 -16.25 -6.43
N LYS A 200 12.92 -15.73 -7.58
CA LYS A 200 13.37 -16.18 -8.90
C LYS A 200 13.58 -15.00 -9.83
N ILE A 201 14.83 -14.73 -10.21
CA ILE A 201 15.15 -13.78 -11.27
C ILE A 201 15.03 -14.49 -12.63
N ARG A 202 14.29 -13.89 -13.58
CA ARG A 202 14.09 -14.46 -14.93
C ARG A 202 15.34 -14.42 -15.83
N HIS A 203 16.29 -13.52 -15.57
CA HIS A 203 17.54 -13.39 -16.35
C HIS A 203 18.75 -13.06 -15.46
N GLN A 204 19.81 -13.88 -15.55
CA GLN A 204 21.11 -13.60 -14.94
C GLN A 204 21.79 -12.43 -15.68
N THR A 205 22.28 -11.44 -14.93
CA THR A 205 23.08 -10.33 -15.49
C THR A 205 24.40 -10.08 -14.76
N ASP A 206 24.73 -10.91 -13.77
CA ASP A 206 26.02 -10.83 -13.07
C ASP A 206 26.96 -11.95 -13.53
N ASP A 207 28.11 -11.56 -14.07
CA ASP A 207 29.16 -12.43 -14.60
C ASP A 207 29.94 -13.18 -13.49
N MET A 208 29.76 -12.81 -12.21
CA MET A 208 30.48 -13.43 -11.09
C MET A 208 29.86 -14.78 -10.65
N SER A 209 30.70 -15.83 -10.59
CA SER A 209 30.26 -17.16 -10.14
C SER A 209 29.84 -17.21 -8.66
N CYS A 210 29.12 -18.25 -8.26
CA CYS A 210 28.73 -18.47 -6.86
C CYS A 210 29.93 -18.47 -5.88
N ASN A 211 31.09 -18.97 -6.31
CA ASN A 211 32.30 -18.94 -5.47
C ASN A 211 32.82 -17.53 -5.23
N HIS A 212 32.63 -16.60 -6.18
CA HIS A 212 32.94 -15.19 -5.95
C HIS A 212 32.01 -14.58 -4.90
N TYR A 213 30.72 -14.89 -4.94
CA TYR A 213 29.75 -14.43 -3.93
C TYR A 213 30.08 -15.00 -2.55
N LYS A 214 30.48 -16.28 -2.48
CA LYS A 214 30.95 -16.91 -1.25
C LYS A 214 32.20 -16.23 -0.68
N LEU A 215 33.16 -15.88 -1.55
CA LEU A 215 34.34 -15.11 -1.15
C LEU A 215 33.97 -13.68 -0.70
N LEU A 216 33.04 -13.01 -1.38
CA LEU A 216 32.54 -11.68 -0.99
C LEU A 216 31.90 -11.72 0.40
N GLY A 217 31.04 -12.70 0.66
CA GLY A 217 30.39 -12.86 1.98
C GLY A 217 31.41 -13.10 3.09
N PHE A 218 32.41 -13.93 2.82
CA PHE A 218 33.52 -14.17 3.74
C PHE A 218 34.37 -12.91 3.98
N ALA A 219 34.61 -12.12 2.93
CA ALA A 219 35.34 -10.84 3.00
C ALA A 219 34.57 -9.72 3.71
N ILE A 220 33.24 -9.71 3.63
CA ILE A 220 32.41 -8.77 4.39
C ILE A 220 32.62 -8.98 5.89
N GLY A 221 32.67 -10.23 6.36
CA GLY A 221 32.88 -10.57 7.77
C GLY A 221 34.34 -10.41 8.23
N ASP A 222 35.25 -11.26 7.73
CA ASP A 222 36.65 -11.32 8.21
C ASP A 222 37.66 -10.54 7.34
N GLY A 223 37.24 -10.07 6.17
CA GLY A 223 38.13 -9.43 5.21
C GLY A 223 38.27 -7.92 5.40
N SER A 224 39.32 -7.36 4.80
CA SER A 224 39.52 -5.92 4.69
C SER A 224 40.07 -5.56 3.31
N SER A 225 39.56 -4.48 2.72
CA SER A 225 40.05 -3.97 1.44
C SER A 225 40.32 -2.48 1.53
N GLN A 226 41.32 -2.01 0.80
CA GLN A 226 41.61 -0.58 0.67
C GLN A 226 41.03 -0.06 -0.66
N PRO A 227 40.57 1.20 -0.75
CA PRO A 227 39.85 1.73 -1.92
C PRO A 227 40.51 1.53 -3.28
N ASN A 228 41.85 1.51 -3.34
CA ASN A 228 42.65 1.38 -4.57
C ASN A 228 43.44 0.06 -4.64
N SER A 229 43.13 -0.90 -3.78
CA SER A 229 43.84 -2.18 -3.70
C SER A 229 43.08 -3.25 -4.46
N ARG A 230 43.78 -3.99 -5.32
CA ARG A 230 43.28 -5.27 -5.87
C ARG A 230 43.35 -6.41 -4.85
N GLN A 231 43.93 -6.16 -3.68
CA GLN A 231 44.09 -7.16 -2.63
C GLN A 231 43.03 -7.02 -1.55
N VAL A 232 42.40 -8.14 -1.22
CA VAL A 232 41.57 -8.34 -0.03
C VAL A 232 42.43 -9.05 1.01
N LYS A 233 42.58 -8.42 2.17
CA LYS A 233 43.41 -8.90 3.28
C LYS A 233 42.56 -9.54 4.36
N PHE A 234 43.03 -10.65 4.90
CA PHE A 234 42.37 -11.39 5.97
C PHE A 234 43.36 -11.64 7.09
N HIS A 235 42.86 -11.67 8.33
CA HIS A 235 43.64 -11.99 9.51
C HIS A 235 42.98 -13.16 10.24
N LEU A 236 43.47 -14.37 9.96
CA LEU A 236 42.80 -15.63 10.30
C LEU A 236 43.72 -16.54 11.11
N TYR A 237 43.19 -17.09 12.20
CA TYR A 237 43.88 -18.07 13.06
C TYR A 237 43.20 -19.43 13.14
N LYS A 238 41.94 -19.51 12.72
CA LYS A 238 41.15 -20.75 12.80
C LYS A 238 41.37 -21.56 11.53
N GLU A 239 41.89 -22.78 11.66
CA GLU A 239 42.20 -23.65 10.52
C GLU A 239 41.02 -23.80 9.55
N ARG A 240 39.81 -24.02 10.08
CA ARG A 240 38.58 -24.09 9.28
C ARG A 240 38.39 -22.90 8.32
N LYS A 241 38.64 -21.69 8.80
CA LYS A 241 38.50 -20.46 8.00
C LYS A 241 39.63 -20.34 6.95
N ILE A 242 40.84 -20.77 7.32
CA ILE A 242 42.01 -20.77 6.43
C ILE A 242 41.79 -21.77 5.29
N SER A 243 41.39 -23.01 5.60
CA SER A 243 41.09 -24.02 4.58
C SER A 243 39.95 -23.58 3.65
N PHE A 244 38.92 -22.94 4.20
CA PHE A 244 37.82 -22.38 3.41
C PHE A 244 38.29 -21.30 2.43
N LEU A 245 39.09 -20.33 2.90
CA LEU A 245 39.65 -19.28 2.05
C LEU A 245 40.56 -19.86 0.95
N LYS A 246 41.45 -20.80 1.29
CA LYS A 246 42.36 -21.45 0.34
C LYS A 246 41.59 -22.22 -0.74
N GLY A 247 40.57 -23.00 -0.36
CA GLY A 247 39.74 -23.73 -1.33
C GLY A 247 38.96 -22.80 -2.28
N LEU A 248 38.47 -21.65 -1.80
CA LEU A 248 37.85 -20.65 -2.68
C LEU A 248 38.86 -20.06 -3.67
N CYS A 249 40.06 -19.68 -3.21
CA CYS A 249 41.09 -19.11 -4.07
C CYS A 249 41.54 -20.10 -5.15
N GLU A 250 41.70 -21.38 -4.80
CA GLU A 250 42.01 -22.45 -5.76
C GLU A 250 40.91 -22.58 -6.81
N SER A 251 39.63 -22.64 -6.38
CA SER A 251 38.49 -22.79 -7.30
C SER A 251 38.30 -21.60 -8.25
N LEU A 252 38.70 -20.40 -7.82
CA LEU A 252 38.59 -19.16 -8.59
C LEU A 252 39.89 -18.82 -9.34
N ASN A 253 40.94 -19.64 -9.17
CA ASN A 253 42.28 -19.37 -9.68
C ASN A 253 42.82 -17.99 -9.26
N LEU A 254 42.55 -17.58 -8.00
CA LEU A 254 43.00 -16.31 -7.44
C LEU A 254 44.33 -16.47 -6.69
N PRO A 255 45.34 -15.62 -6.95
CA PRO A 255 46.59 -15.64 -6.20
C PRO A 255 46.36 -15.31 -4.72
N ILE A 256 46.81 -16.21 -3.84
CA ILE A 256 46.82 -16.01 -2.38
C ILE A 256 48.26 -15.96 -1.87
N ARG A 257 48.60 -14.90 -1.13
CA ARG A 257 49.86 -14.76 -0.41
C ARG A 257 49.63 -14.98 1.07
N GLU A 258 50.36 -15.91 1.65
CA GLU A 258 50.42 -16.15 3.09
C GLU A 258 51.59 -15.35 3.69
N GLY A 259 51.28 -14.50 4.67
CA GLY A 259 52.23 -13.70 5.43
C GLY A 259 52.47 -14.27 6.83
N GLN A 260 53.24 -13.55 7.64
CA GLN A 260 53.42 -13.89 9.05
C GLN A 260 52.16 -13.57 9.87
N ASP A 261 52.02 -14.22 11.03
CA ASP A 261 50.97 -13.96 12.03
C ASP A 261 49.52 -14.13 11.56
N GLY A 262 49.26 -15.06 10.62
CA GLY A 262 47.89 -15.34 10.15
C GLY A 262 47.36 -14.31 9.14
N ASN A 263 48.24 -13.51 8.54
CA ASN A 263 47.89 -12.60 7.47
C ASN A 263 47.79 -13.32 6.13
N PHE A 264 46.67 -13.15 5.43
CA PHE A 264 46.47 -13.63 4.06
C PHE A 264 46.09 -12.46 3.15
N ALA A 265 46.62 -12.44 1.94
CA ALA A 265 46.26 -11.45 0.92
C ALA A 265 45.85 -12.15 -0.37
N VAL A 266 44.57 -12.01 -0.73
CA VAL A 266 44.00 -12.53 -1.97
C VAL A 266 44.00 -11.42 -3.01
N THR A 267 44.56 -11.67 -4.19
CA THR A 267 44.59 -10.70 -5.29
C THR A 267 43.46 -10.99 -6.26
N LEU A 268 42.55 -10.02 -6.42
CA LEU A 268 41.43 -10.07 -7.38
C LEU A 268 41.95 -9.92 -8.80
N SER A 269 41.34 -10.65 -9.73
CA SER A 269 41.79 -10.80 -11.12
C SER A 269 41.18 -9.76 -12.05
N THR A 270 39.94 -9.33 -11.78
CA THR A 270 39.19 -8.44 -12.68
C THR A 270 38.78 -7.12 -12.01
N ASP A 271 38.63 -6.05 -12.80
CA ASP A 271 38.13 -4.77 -12.28
C ASP A 271 36.67 -4.87 -11.80
N ALA A 272 35.90 -5.83 -12.32
CA ALA A 272 34.55 -6.13 -11.84
C ALA A 272 34.58 -6.64 -10.39
N GLU A 273 35.42 -7.63 -10.09
CA GLU A 273 35.64 -8.11 -8.71
C GLU A 273 36.07 -6.96 -7.79
N VAL A 274 37.04 -6.15 -8.23
CA VAL A 274 37.56 -5.04 -7.41
C VAL A 274 36.45 -4.06 -7.06
N ARG A 275 35.56 -3.72 -8.02
CA ARG A 275 34.41 -2.85 -7.75
C ARG A 275 33.47 -3.45 -6.71
N VAL A 276 33.06 -4.71 -6.88
CA VAL A 276 32.13 -5.37 -5.95
C VAL A 276 32.70 -5.48 -4.53
N PHE A 277 33.97 -5.86 -4.40
CA PHE A 277 34.65 -5.98 -3.10
C PHE A 277 34.96 -4.63 -2.46
N ARG A 278 35.13 -3.56 -3.25
CA ARG A 278 35.24 -2.20 -2.71
C ARG A 278 33.91 -1.75 -2.12
N ASP A 279 32.81 -2.06 -2.78
CA ASP A 279 31.46 -1.63 -2.39
C ASP A 279 30.93 -2.38 -1.15
N MET A 280 31.73 -3.30 -0.57
CA MET A 280 31.47 -3.92 0.74
C MET A 280 31.55 -2.94 1.92
N TYR A 281 31.96 -1.69 1.68
CA TYR A 281 31.97 -0.61 2.65
C TYR A 281 31.04 0.53 2.24
N THR A 282 30.34 1.13 3.20
CA THR A 282 29.67 2.42 3.03
C THR A 282 30.70 3.55 2.93
N GLU A 283 30.25 4.76 2.59
CA GLU A 283 31.10 5.97 2.64
C GLU A 283 31.73 6.17 4.02
N ASP A 284 30.95 5.93 5.09
CA ASP A 284 31.42 5.94 6.49
C ASP A 284 32.25 4.73 6.91
N ARG A 285 32.66 3.88 5.96
CA ARG A 285 33.44 2.64 6.18
C ARG A 285 32.76 1.59 7.06
N ASN A 286 31.43 1.59 7.15
CA ASN A 286 30.68 0.48 7.73
C ASN A 286 30.55 -0.66 6.73
N LYS A 287 30.62 -1.91 7.21
CA LYS A 287 30.41 -3.09 6.36
C LYS A 287 28.98 -3.12 5.82
N GLN A 288 28.83 -3.50 4.56
CA GLN A 288 27.54 -3.67 3.88
C GLN A 288 27.62 -4.78 2.81
N ILE A 289 26.45 -5.27 2.41
CA ILE A 289 26.27 -5.97 1.15
C ILE A 289 25.94 -4.90 0.09
N PRO A 290 26.59 -4.86 -1.08
CA PRO A 290 26.20 -3.94 -2.15
C PRO A 290 24.72 -4.14 -2.54
N GLN A 291 23.89 -3.10 -2.37
CA GLN A 291 22.42 -3.22 -2.41
C GLN A 291 21.89 -3.75 -3.75
N TYR A 292 22.54 -3.38 -4.86
CA TYR A 292 22.15 -3.81 -6.20
C TYR A 292 22.24 -5.33 -6.43
N LEU A 293 22.98 -6.07 -5.59
CA LEU A 293 23.09 -7.53 -5.69
C LEU A 293 21.75 -8.22 -5.38
N PHE A 294 20.94 -7.68 -4.47
CA PHE A 294 19.66 -8.31 -4.10
C PHE A 294 18.71 -8.46 -5.29
N VAL A 295 18.74 -7.52 -6.24
CA VAL A 295 17.85 -7.49 -7.40
C VAL A 295 18.51 -7.99 -8.70
N LYS A 296 19.83 -8.21 -8.73
CA LYS A 296 20.56 -8.67 -9.92
C LYS A 296 21.01 -10.14 -9.86
N SER A 297 21.11 -10.71 -8.66
CA SER A 297 21.76 -11.99 -8.43
C SER A 297 20.77 -13.15 -8.29
N SER A 298 21.13 -14.32 -8.83
CA SER A 298 20.33 -15.53 -8.69
C SER A 298 20.26 -16.00 -7.23
N ILE A 299 19.27 -16.84 -6.92
CA ILE A 299 19.15 -17.47 -5.60
C ILE A 299 20.41 -18.24 -5.20
N ASP A 300 21.10 -18.89 -6.16
CA ASP A 300 22.33 -19.63 -5.91
C ASP A 300 23.49 -18.71 -5.54
N GLN A 301 23.62 -17.57 -6.22
CA GLN A 301 24.63 -16.54 -5.90
C GLN A 301 24.37 -15.94 -4.52
N LEU A 302 23.13 -15.58 -4.21
CA LEU A 302 22.75 -15.05 -2.89
C LEU A 302 22.91 -16.09 -1.78
N THR A 303 22.63 -17.37 -2.06
CA THR A 303 22.87 -18.48 -1.13
C THR A 303 24.36 -18.63 -0.86
N ALA A 304 25.20 -18.53 -1.88
CA ALA A 304 26.65 -18.58 -1.72
C ALA A 304 27.18 -17.41 -0.89
N LEU A 305 26.65 -16.19 -1.09
CA LEU A 305 26.94 -15.01 -0.26
C LEU A 305 26.60 -15.25 1.21
N TYR A 306 25.40 -15.78 1.47
CA TYR A 306 24.96 -16.16 2.81
C TYR A 306 25.90 -17.17 3.46
N GLU A 307 26.31 -18.21 2.73
CA GLU A 307 27.26 -19.21 3.23
C GLU A 307 28.61 -18.60 3.60
N GLY A 308 29.12 -17.66 2.80
CA GLY A 308 30.34 -16.92 3.09
C GLY A 308 30.25 -16.09 4.38
N LEU A 309 29.15 -15.37 4.56
CA LEU A 309 28.88 -14.58 5.77
C LEU A 309 28.79 -15.46 7.02
N ILE A 310 28.10 -16.60 6.94
CA ILE A 310 28.00 -17.56 8.05
C ILE A 310 29.36 -18.20 8.36
N GLU A 311 30.20 -18.44 7.35
CA GLU A 311 31.52 -19.03 7.58
C GLU A 311 32.47 -18.06 8.29
N ALA A 312 32.34 -16.76 8.00
CA ALA A 312 33.08 -15.70 8.68
C ALA A 312 32.57 -15.49 10.11
N ASP A 313 31.36 -14.96 10.28
CA ASP A 313 30.86 -14.48 11.59
C ASP A 313 29.63 -15.24 12.10
N GLY A 314 29.23 -16.30 11.40
CA GLY A 314 28.13 -17.16 11.83
C GLY A 314 28.53 -18.13 12.93
N SER A 315 27.62 -18.36 13.86
CA SER A 315 27.68 -19.46 14.82
C SER A 315 26.60 -20.48 14.51
N ARG A 316 27.01 -21.74 14.30
CA ARG A 316 26.10 -22.86 14.03
C ARG A 316 25.88 -23.62 15.33
N GLY A 317 24.80 -23.32 16.05
CA GLY A 317 24.34 -24.12 17.18
C GLY A 317 23.58 -25.37 16.72
N SER A 318 23.25 -26.25 17.67
CA SER A 318 22.49 -27.48 17.39
C SER A 318 21.09 -27.23 16.82
N HIS A 319 20.50 -26.06 17.11
CA HIS A 319 19.12 -25.72 16.74
C HIS A 319 18.95 -24.35 16.06
N GLN A 320 19.98 -23.50 16.04
CA GLN A 320 19.89 -22.11 15.59
C GLN A 320 21.21 -21.70 14.90
N ILE A 321 21.10 -20.92 13.83
CA ILE A 321 22.24 -20.23 13.24
C ILE A 321 22.11 -18.77 13.66
N SER A 322 23.14 -18.23 14.29
CA SER A 322 23.21 -16.82 14.63
C SER A 322 24.28 -16.11 13.81
N PHE A 323 24.03 -14.85 13.50
CA PHE A 323 24.97 -13.95 12.84
C PHE A 323 25.08 -12.68 13.68
N ASP A 324 26.30 -12.31 14.06
CA ASP A 324 26.57 -11.13 14.88
C ASP A 324 27.30 -10.10 14.03
N THR A 325 26.85 -8.83 14.08
CA THR A 325 27.52 -7.73 13.38
C THR A 325 27.45 -6.44 14.17
N THR A 326 28.39 -5.54 13.94
CA THR A 326 28.37 -4.16 14.48
C THR A 326 27.70 -3.16 13.52
N SER A 327 27.46 -3.55 12.27
CA SER A 327 26.82 -2.70 11.26
C SER A 327 25.31 -2.95 11.22
N ARG A 328 24.51 -1.94 11.60
CA ARG A 328 23.05 -2.00 11.46
C ARG A 328 22.61 -2.16 10.02
N LYS A 329 23.32 -1.53 9.07
CA LYS A 329 23.05 -1.70 7.64
C LYS A 329 23.24 -3.15 7.22
N LEU A 330 24.35 -3.77 7.62
CA LEU A 330 24.61 -5.18 7.33
C LEU A 330 23.60 -6.10 8.01
N ALA A 331 23.18 -5.81 9.25
CA ALA A 331 22.12 -6.56 9.92
C ALA A 331 20.81 -6.53 9.13
N ASN A 332 20.38 -5.34 8.70
CA ASN A 332 19.18 -5.16 7.87
C ASN A 332 19.28 -5.92 6.54
N GLN A 333 20.43 -5.81 5.88
CA GLN A 333 20.70 -6.48 4.61
C GLN A 333 20.84 -8.00 4.75
N PHE A 334 21.34 -8.50 5.88
CA PHE A 334 21.37 -9.93 6.17
C PHE A 334 19.95 -10.49 6.35
N GLN A 335 19.05 -9.74 7.01
CA GLN A 335 17.64 -10.12 7.09
C GLN A 335 16.97 -10.11 5.70
N GLN A 336 17.26 -9.11 4.86
CA GLN A 336 16.82 -9.09 3.45
C GLN A 336 17.38 -10.29 2.67
N LEU A 337 18.67 -10.62 2.84
CA LEU A 337 19.33 -11.76 2.22
C LEU A 337 18.62 -13.07 2.56
N CYS A 338 18.30 -13.28 3.83
CA CYS A 338 17.55 -14.44 4.27
C CYS A 338 16.22 -14.59 3.51
N LEU A 339 15.46 -13.50 3.35
CA LEU A 339 14.20 -13.55 2.57
C LEU A 339 14.44 -13.97 1.12
N HIS A 340 15.46 -13.43 0.46
CA HIS A 340 15.77 -13.72 -0.96
C HIS A 340 16.26 -15.16 -1.19
N ILE A 341 16.65 -15.87 -0.15
CA ILE A 341 17.06 -17.30 -0.24
C ILE A 341 16.02 -18.23 0.37
N GLY A 342 14.78 -17.76 0.58
CA GLY A 342 13.69 -18.56 1.13
C GLY A 342 13.82 -18.87 2.64
N LEU A 343 14.69 -18.16 3.34
CA LEU A 343 14.84 -18.22 4.80
C LEU A 343 14.18 -16.99 5.45
N ALA A 344 14.22 -16.94 6.78
CA ALA A 344 13.83 -15.75 7.53
C ALA A 344 14.78 -15.55 8.71
N ALA A 345 14.99 -14.31 9.12
CA ALA A 345 15.80 -13.98 10.29
C ALA A 345 15.10 -12.95 11.18
N ASN A 346 15.29 -13.07 12.49
CA ASN A 346 14.90 -12.04 13.46
C ASN A 346 16.14 -11.29 13.94
N ILE A 347 16.01 -9.97 14.14
CA ILE A 347 16.97 -9.21 14.94
C ILE A 347 16.54 -9.37 16.40
N CYS A 348 17.36 -10.03 17.22
CA CYS A 348 16.96 -10.47 18.55
C CYS A 348 17.37 -9.49 19.65
N HIS A 349 18.64 -9.09 19.68
CA HIS A 349 19.22 -8.31 20.78
C HIS A 349 20.36 -7.42 20.29
N GLU A 350 20.50 -6.29 20.96
CA GLU A 350 21.69 -5.46 20.95
C GLU A 350 22.40 -5.63 22.29
N TYR A 351 23.68 -5.97 22.27
CA TYR A 351 24.46 -6.21 23.49
C TYR A 351 25.87 -5.64 23.36
N GLU A 352 26.47 -5.29 24.48
CA GLU A 352 27.87 -4.87 24.51
C GLU A 352 28.78 -6.10 24.42
N GLY A 353 29.68 -6.12 23.44
CA GLY A 353 30.66 -7.20 23.32
C GLY A 353 31.68 -7.19 24.47
N THR A 354 32.07 -8.38 24.95
CA THR A 354 33.18 -8.51 25.90
C THR A 354 34.51 -8.09 25.24
N GLN A 355 35.27 -7.23 25.91
CA GLN A 355 36.54 -6.72 25.38
C GLN A 355 37.52 -7.85 25.09
N ARG A 356 38.10 -7.84 23.89
CA ARG A 356 39.29 -8.64 23.58
C ARG A 356 40.53 -7.76 23.79
N LYS A 357 41.64 -8.36 24.22
CA LYS A 357 42.95 -7.68 24.19
C LYS A 357 43.14 -7.18 22.73
N ASN A 358 43.19 -5.85 22.55
CA ASN A 358 43.32 -5.11 21.28
C ASN A 358 42.03 -4.64 20.57
N SER A 359 40.84 -4.68 21.18
CA SER A 359 39.64 -4.03 20.60
C SER A 359 39.47 -2.57 21.06
N PHE A 360 39.42 -1.63 20.11
CA PHE A 360 39.07 -0.21 20.36
C PHE A 360 37.57 -0.05 20.66
N GLY A 361 37.25 0.30 21.91
CA GLY A 361 35.94 0.78 22.37
C GLY A 361 34.86 -0.28 22.62
N ASN A 362 33.85 0.09 23.42
CA ASN A 362 32.61 -0.69 23.57
C ASN A 362 31.84 -0.61 22.25
N LYS A 363 31.70 -1.74 21.55
CA LYS A 363 30.91 -1.83 20.31
C LYS A 363 29.63 -2.61 20.58
N THR A 364 28.49 -1.99 20.28
CA THR A 364 27.19 -2.65 20.27
C THR A 364 27.16 -3.70 19.16
N LEU A 365 26.91 -4.95 19.53
CA LEU A 365 26.71 -6.06 18.61
C LEU A 365 25.22 -6.30 18.42
N ILE A 366 24.81 -6.44 17.16
CA ILE A 366 23.46 -6.78 16.73
C ILE A 366 23.43 -8.27 16.41
N ARG A 367 22.64 -9.04 17.15
CA ARG A 367 22.46 -10.47 16.91
C ARG A 367 21.25 -10.75 16.05
N LEU A 368 21.48 -11.45 14.95
CA LEU A 368 20.45 -12.03 14.09
C LEU A 368 20.34 -13.53 14.32
N SER A 369 19.11 -14.03 14.37
CA SER A 369 18.80 -15.46 14.44
C SER A 369 18.13 -15.90 13.15
N VAL A 370 18.77 -16.80 12.40
CA VAL A 370 18.17 -17.44 11.22
C VAL A 370 17.21 -18.53 11.67
N ILE A 371 15.98 -18.46 11.17
CA ILE A 371 14.88 -19.37 11.49
C ILE A 371 14.91 -20.53 10.50
N ARG A 372 15.04 -21.77 11.00
CA ARG A 372 15.08 -22.99 10.16
C ARG A 372 13.85 -23.89 10.29
N LYS A 373 13.12 -23.81 11.39
CA LYS A 373 11.98 -24.71 11.69
C LYS A 373 10.65 -23.98 11.79
N GLU A 374 10.62 -22.82 12.47
CA GLU A 374 9.38 -22.07 12.73
C GLU A 374 9.20 -20.88 11.76
N LEU A 375 9.18 -21.17 10.46
CA LEU A 375 8.96 -20.14 9.41
C LEU A 375 7.52 -19.61 9.36
N LYS A 376 6.63 -20.24 10.14
CA LYS A 376 5.22 -19.88 10.28
C LYS A 376 4.90 -19.66 11.77
N PRO A 377 5.31 -18.52 12.37
CA PRO A 377 5.13 -18.29 13.80
C PRO A 377 3.63 -18.21 14.11
N GLU A 378 3.25 -18.77 15.26
CA GLU A 378 1.87 -18.90 15.70
C GLU A 378 1.67 -18.14 17.00
N VAL A 379 0.54 -17.45 17.12
CA VAL A 379 0.11 -16.73 18.32
C VAL A 379 -1.18 -17.32 18.85
N ASN A 380 -1.44 -17.14 20.14
CA ASN A 380 -2.59 -17.66 20.88
C ASN A 380 -2.75 -19.20 20.79
N LYS A 381 -1.65 -19.92 20.60
CA LYS A 381 -1.63 -21.39 20.44
C LYS A 381 -2.23 -22.13 21.64
N TYR A 382 -1.98 -21.61 22.85
CA TYR A 382 -2.51 -22.10 24.12
C TYR A 382 -2.46 -20.96 25.15
N VAL A 383 -3.20 -21.08 26.26
CA VAL A 383 -3.46 -19.99 27.24
C VAL A 383 -2.19 -19.24 27.69
N ASP A 384 -1.08 -19.96 27.87
CA ASP A 384 0.20 -19.41 28.35
C ASP A 384 1.32 -19.39 27.28
N CYS A 385 0.96 -19.39 26.00
CA CYS A 385 1.96 -19.31 24.95
C CYS A 385 2.63 -17.92 24.93
N VAL A 386 3.88 -17.86 24.46
CA VAL A 386 4.66 -16.61 24.42
C VAL A 386 4.13 -15.64 23.35
N GLY A 387 3.59 -16.17 22.25
CA GLY A 387 2.99 -15.36 21.20
C GLY A 387 1.54 -15.03 21.55
N LYS A 388 1.22 -13.79 21.87
CA LYS A 388 -0.11 -13.35 22.28
C LYS A 388 -0.59 -12.14 21.46
N THR A 389 -1.89 -11.94 21.47
CA THR A 389 -2.55 -10.75 20.93
C THR A 389 -3.11 -9.93 22.08
N SER A 390 -3.19 -8.62 21.90
CA SER A 390 -3.80 -7.72 22.89
C SER A 390 -4.35 -6.46 22.22
N TRP A 391 -5.26 -5.79 22.90
CA TRP A 391 -5.81 -4.50 22.47
C TRP A 391 -5.20 -3.36 23.26
N ILE A 392 -4.79 -2.30 22.56
CA ILE A 392 -4.47 -1.01 23.17
C ILE A 392 -5.69 -0.13 22.98
N ASP A 393 -6.47 0.11 24.04
CA ASP A 393 -7.77 0.78 23.91
C ASP A 393 -7.67 2.29 23.64
N SER A 394 -6.59 2.94 24.09
CA SER A 394 -6.38 4.39 23.98
C SER A 394 -5.01 4.69 23.41
N TRP A 395 -4.90 4.57 22.08
CA TRP A 395 -3.70 4.93 21.34
C TRP A 395 -3.93 6.22 20.54
N GLU A 396 -2.93 7.09 20.50
CA GLU A 396 -2.93 8.31 19.70
C GLU A 396 -1.58 8.45 18.98
N GLY A 397 -1.61 8.59 17.66
CA GLY A 397 -0.41 8.75 16.84
C GLY A 397 -0.72 8.69 15.35
N ASN A 398 0.28 8.92 14.52
CA ASN A 398 0.11 8.78 13.08
C ASN A 398 0.14 7.30 12.68
N VAL A 399 -0.81 6.91 11.85
CA VAL A 399 -0.81 5.59 11.21
C VAL A 399 -0.58 5.74 9.72
N TYR A 400 0.07 4.73 9.15
CA TYR A 400 0.57 4.75 7.79
C TYR A 400 0.09 3.52 7.02
N CYS A 401 -0.19 3.68 5.73
CA CYS A 401 -0.48 2.56 4.85
C CYS A 401 0.09 2.83 3.45
N VAL A 402 0.53 1.76 2.81
CA VAL A 402 1.03 1.75 1.44
C VAL A 402 0.23 0.73 0.67
N GLU A 403 -0.20 1.14 -0.50
CA GLU A 403 -0.95 0.28 -1.39
C GLU A 403 -0.07 -0.25 -2.50
N VAL A 404 -0.09 -1.57 -2.71
CA VAL A 404 0.71 -2.29 -3.71
C VAL A 404 -0.18 -3.28 -4.45
N PRO A 405 0.07 -3.56 -5.76
CA PRO A 405 -0.83 -4.37 -6.59
C PRO A 405 -1.10 -5.80 -6.10
N ASN A 406 -0.17 -6.44 -5.37
CA ASN A 406 -0.37 -7.78 -4.81
C ASN A 406 -1.04 -7.76 -3.41
N HIS A 407 -1.38 -6.58 -2.90
CA HIS A 407 -2.03 -6.38 -1.61
C HIS A 407 -1.33 -7.06 -0.42
N THR A 408 -0.03 -7.31 -0.54
CA THR A 408 0.81 -7.89 0.50
C THR A 408 2.13 -7.13 0.61
N LEU A 409 2.54 -6.86 1.84
CA LEU A 409 3.78 -6.15 2.15
C LEU A 409 4.62 -6.99 3.10
N TYR A 410 5.93 -6.96 2.90
CA TYR A 410 6.86 -7.49 3.88
C TYR A 410 7.18 -6.40 4.91
N VAL A 411 6.62 -6.55 6.10
CA VAL A 411 6.73 -5.57 7.19
C VAL A 411 7.50 -6.16 8.36
N ARG A 412 8.09 -5.30 9.18
CA ARG A 412 8.68 -5.70 10.45
C ARG A 412 8.43 -4.64 11.51
N ARG A 413 8.30 -5.10 12.75
CA ARG A 413 8.39 -4.27 13.94
C ARG A 413 9.34 -4.94 14.92
N ASN A 414 10.15 -4.17 15.64
CA ASN A 414 11.14 -4.69 16.59
C ASN A 414 12.01 -5.82 16.01
N GLY A 415 12.39 -5.71 14.73
CA GLY A 415 13.26 -6.68 14.06
C GLY A 415 12.61 -8.03 13.70
N LYS A 416 11.29 -8.19 13.83
CA LYS A 416 10.56 -9.43 13.54
C LYS A 416 9.70 -9.28 12.27
N PRO A 417 10.18 -9.77 11.12
CA PRO A 417 9.48 -9.57 9.86
C PRO A 417 8.43 -10.64 9.59
N VAL A 418 7.33 -10.26 8.94
CA VAL A 418 6.25 -11.12 8.46
C VAL A 418 5.59 -10.50 7.22
N TRP A 419 4.91 -11.33 6.43
CA TRP A 419 3.99 -10.84 5.40
C TRP A 419 2.67 -10.39 6.03
N CYS A 420 2.14 -9.26 5.58
CA CYS A 420 0.86 -8.70 6.03
C CYS A 420 0.10 -8.10 4.83
N GLY A 421 -1.23 -7.95 4.93
CA GLY A 421 -2.10 -7.55 3.82
C GLY A 421 -2.29 -6.04 3.67
N ASN A 422 -3.03 -5.64 2.63
CA ASN A 422 -3.70 -4.34 2.49
C ASN A 422 -5.17 -4.55 1.98
N SER A 423 -5.91 -3.49 1.61
CA SER A 423 -7.35 -3.55 1.24
C SER A 423 -7.60 -3.43 -0.28
N CYS A 424 -8.71 -3.98 -0.82
CA CYS A 424 -8.91 -4.30 -2.25
C CYS A 424 -10.13 -3.66 -2.97
N ILE A 425 -10.95 -2.80 -2.35
CA ILE A 425 -12.23 -2.37 -2.96
C ILE A 425 -12.10 -1.28 -4.06
N GLU A 426 -10.90 -1.08 -4.62
CA GLU A 426 -10.56 0.08 -5.46
C GLU A 426 -10.69 -0.15 -6.97
N HIS A 427 -10.79 -1.41 -7.38
CA HIS A 427 -10.88 -1.79 -8.79
C HIS A 427 -12.18 -1.31 -9.45
N ALA A 428 -13.24 -1.12 -8.65
CA ALA A 428 -14.52 -0.62 -9.15
C ALA A 428 -14.54 0.92 -9.21
N SER A 429 -14.50 1.47 -10.43
CA SER A 429 -14.58 2.92 -10.69
C SER A 429 -15.93 3.36 -11.28
N PHE A 430 -16.54 4.38 -10.68
CA PHE A 430 -17.83 4.94 -11.06
C PHE A 430 -17.69 6.39 -11.52
N ASN A 431 -18.51 6.77 -12.49
CA ASN A 431 -18.54 8.10 -13.09
C ASN A 431 -19.91 8.74 -12.80
N PHE A 432 -19.91 9.90 -12.15
CA PHE A 432 -21.10 10.66 -11.82
C PHE A 432 -21.13 11.96 -12.62
N LEU A 433 -22.30 12.29 -13.16
CA LEU A 433 -22.59 13.63 -13.68
C LEU A 433 -23.43 14.37 -12.65
N ILE A 434 -22.95 15.54 -12.23
CA ILE A 434 -23.54 16.35 -11.16
C ILE A 434 -23.86 17.74 -11.72
N TRP A 435 -25.07 18.23 -11.46
CA TRP A 435 -25.53 19.57 -11.83
C TRP A 435 -26.52 20.11 -10.80
N ASN A 436 -27.00 21.34 -10.99
CA ASN A 436 -27.77 22.05 -9.98
C ASN A 436 -27.00 22.19 -8.64
N VAL A 437 -25.67 22.35 -8.72
CA VAL A 437 -24.79 22.55 -7.57
C VAL A 437 -24.05 23.88 -7.71
N SER A 438 -23.71 24.49 -6.58
CA SER A 438 -23.07 25.79 -6.54
C SER A 438 -21.57 25.66 -6.83
N ARG A 439 -20.96 26.76 -7.29
CA ARG A 439 -19.49 26.83 -7.35
C ARG A 439 -18.89 26.61 -5.97
N SER A 440 -19.52 27.13 -4.91
CA SER A 440 -19.10 26.91 -3.51
C SER A 440 -18.97 25.43 -3.16
N LEU A 441 -20.04 24.65 -3.39
CA LEU A 441 -20.05 23.21 -3.15
C LEU A 441 -18.93 22.51 -3.92
N THR A 442 -18.77 22.81 -5.21
CA THR A 442 -17.73 22.15 -6.00
C THR A 442 -16.32 22.46 -5.51
N HIS A 443 -16.07 23.65 -4.95
CA HIS A 443 -14.79 23.96 -4.31
C HIS A 443 -14.54 23.13 -3.06
N GLU A 444 -15.58 22.82 -2.29
CA GLU A 444 -15.49 21.91 -1.17
C GLU A 444 -15.28 20.44 -1.62
N LEU A 445 -15.93 20.04 -2.71
CA LEU A 445 -15.79 18.71 -3.31
C LEU A 445 -14.39 18.47 -3.86
N VAL A 446 -13.83 19.41 -4.65
CA VAL A 446 -12.53 19.23 -5.33
C VAL A 446 -11.31 19.50 -4.42
N ARG A 447 -11.51 20.13 -3.26
CA ARG A 447 -10.43 20.31 -2.26
C ARG A 447 -9.95 18.98 -1.69
N HIS A 448 -10.84 17.98 -1.61
CA HIS A 448 -10.48 16.62 -1.24
C HIS A 448 -10.10 15.86 -2.51
N ARG A 449 -8.79 15.65 -2.73
CA ARG A 449 -8.24 15.04 -3.95
C ARG A 449 -8.43 13.52 -3.98
N ILE A 450 -9.68 13.07 -3.94
CA ILE A 450 -10.07 11.65 -3.88
C ILE A 450 -10.70 11.15 -5.19
N ALA A 451 -10.84 12.02 -6.18
CA ALA A 451 -11.50 11.74 -7.44
C ALA A 451 -10.81 12.46 -8.62
N SER A 452 -11.16 12.04 -9.84
CA SER A 452 -10.90 12.83 -11.05
C SER A 452 -12.10 13.72 -11.35
N TYR A 453 -11.85 14.97 -11.74
CA TYR A 453 -12.88 15.98 -11.93
C TYR A 453 -12.79 16.62 -13.32
N SER A 454 -13.94 16.80 -13.97
CA SER A 454 -14.08 17.66 -15.15
C SER A 454 -15.24 18.61 -14.94
N GLN A 455 -14.94 19.91 -14.85
CA GLN A 455 -15.92 20.94 -14.51
C GLN A 455 -16.09 21.94 -15.65
N ILE A 456 -17.30 22.48 -15.79
CA ILE A 456 -17.60 23.52 -16.76
C ILE A 456 -16.67 24.73 -16.58
N SER A 457 -16.09 25.20 -17.69
CA SER A 457 -15.18 26.34 -17.64
C SER A 457 -15.92 27.65 -17.90
N GLN A 458 -16.05 28.49 -16.88
CA GLN A 458 -16.57 29.88 -17.01
C GLN A 458 -15.67 30.79 -17.87
N ARG A 459 -14.53 30.29 -18.34
CA ARG A 459 -13.67 30.99 -19.32
C ARG A 459 -14.12 30.68 -20.76
N TYR A 460 -14.53 29.45 -21.02
CA TYR A 460 -14.88 28.98 -22.36
C TYR A 460 -16.37 29.01 -22.62
N VAL A 461 -17.18 28.71 -21.61
CA VAL A 461 -18.64 28.68 -21.68
C VAL A 461 -19.22 30.02 -21.24
N ASP A 462 -20.24 30.47 -21.95
CA ASP A 462 -20.96 31.69 -21.62
C ASP A 462 -21.80 31.51 -20.35
N SER A 463 -21.82 32.52 -19.49
CA SER A 463 -22.60 32.49 -18.23
C SER A 463 -23.74 33.52 -18.21
N SER A 464 -24.09 34.12 -19.35
CA SER A 464 -25.20 35.08 -19.44
C SER A 464 -26.55 34.48 -19.05
N ASP A 465 -26.77 33.20 -19.35
CA ASP A 465 -28.00 32.47 -19.02
C ASP A 465 -27.83 31.52 -17.81
N VAL A 466 -26.87 31.81 -16.93
CA VAL A 466 -26.58 30.94 -15.79
C VAL A 466 -27.65 31.06 -14.69
N SER A 467 -28.01 29.92 -14.10
CA SER A 467 -28.84 29.86 -12.90
C SER A 467 -28.01 30.06 -11.63
N PHE A 468 -28.70 30.33 -10.53
CA PHE A 468 -28.10 30.43 -9.20
C PHE A 468 -28.69 29.36 -8.27
N ILE A 469 -27.83 28.75 -7.45
CA ILE A 469 -28.23 27.84 -6.40
C ILE A 469 -28.60 28.64 -5.16
N VAL A 470 -29.80 28.40 -4.63
CA VAL A 470 -30.27 28.99 -3.39
C VAL A 470 -29.72 28.17 -2.22
N PRO A 471 -28.78 28.71 -1.42
CA PRO A 471 -28.24 27.98 -0.28
C PRO A 471 -29.37 27.56 0.67
N PRO A 472 -29.28 26.41 1.35
CA PRO A 472 -30.36 25.94 2.22
C PRO A 472 -30.80 26.96 3.28
N ALA A 473 -29.86 27.64 3.94
CA ALA A 473 -30.17 28.70 4.90
C ALA A 473 -30.90 29.91 4.28
N MET A 474 -30.69 30.21 2.99
CA MET A 474 -31.43 31.26 2.29
C MET A 474 -32.89 30.86 2.02
N GLN A 475 -33.17 29.56 1.87
CA GLN A 475 -34.53 29.04 1.72
C GLN A 475 -35.32 29.14 3.04
N GLU A 476 -34.63 29.04 4.18
CA GLU A 476 -35.21 29.34 5.49
C GLU A 476 -35.43 30.83 5.68
N LEU A 477 -34.44 31.65 5.28
CA LEU A 477 -34.52 33.12 5.36
C LEU A 477 -35.71 33.66 4.55
N GLU A 478 -36.05 33.08 3.40
CA GLU A 478 -37.25 33.44 2.63
C GLU A 478 -38.53 33.47 3.47
N LYS A 479 -38.64 32.58 4.48
CA LYS A 479 -39.80 32.50 5.37
C LYS A 479 -39.72 33.46 6.57
N ILE A 480 -38.50 33.78 7.01
CA ILE A 480 -38.24 34.57 8.22
C ILE A 480 -38.13 36.06 7.90
N ASP A 481 -37.35 36.39 6.87
CA ASP A 481 -37.11 37.75 6.36
C ASP A 481 -37.13 37.75 4.81
N PRO A 482 -38.32 37.88 4.22
CA PRO A 482 -38.48 37.90 2.76
C PRO A 482 -37.77 39.08 2.09
N GLU A 483 -37.48 40.17 2.81
CA GLU A 483 -36.80 41.35 2.26
C GLU A 483 -35.30 41.08 2.08
N ALA A 484 -34.66 40.50 3.10
CA ALA A 484 -33.27 40.06 3.00
C ALA A 484 -33.08 39.01 1.88
N TYR A 485 -34.02 38.06 1.76
CA TYR A 485 -34.02 37.09 0.66
C TYR A 485 -34.15 37.77 -0.71
N ARG A 486 -35.07 38.74 -0.85
CA ARG A 486 -35.22 39.51 -2.09
C ARG A 486 -33.95 40.28 -2.45
N SER A 487 -33.27 40.87 -1.48
CA SER A 487 -31.98 41.56 -1.69
C SER A 487 -30.92 40.60 -2.26
N TRP A 488 -30.88 39.36 -1.78
CA TRP A 488 -29.98 38.33 -2.31
C TRP A 488 -30.31 37.93 -3.76
N ILE A 489 -31.60 37.81 -4.09
CA ILE A 489 -32.08 37.55 -5.46
C ILE A 489 -31.65 38.69 -6.39
N GLU A 490 -31.91 39.94 -6.01
CA GLU A 490 -31.53 41.14 -6.76
C GLU A 490 -30.02 41.22 -6.97
N HIS A 491 -29.21 40.84 -5.97
CA HIS A 491 -27.76 40.77 -6.09
C HIS A 491 -27.31 39.75 -7.15
N CYS A 492 -27.90 38.55 -7.16
CA CYS A 492 -27.59 37.51 -8.15
C CYS A 492 -27.93 37.98 -9.57
N GLU A 493 -29.12 38.55 -9.75
CA GLU A 493 -29.58 39.07 -11.03
C GLU A 493 -28.71 40.24 -11.52
N ARG A 494 -28.37 41.17 -10.63
CA ARG A 494 -27.48 42.29 -10.94
C ARG A 494 -26.10 41.79 -11.34
N SER A 495 -25.56 40.79 -10.65
CA SER A 495 -24.25 40.21 -10.97
C SER A 495 -24.22 39.60 -12.37
N ARG A 496 -25.31 38.93 -12.78
CA ARG A 496 -25.48 38.39 -14.15
C ARG A 496 -25.53 39.50 -15.20
N GLN A 497 -26.27 40.57 -14.94
CA GLN A 497 -26.31 41.75 -15.82
C GLN A 497 -24.93 42.41 -15.96
N VAL A 498 -24.20 42.60 -14.85
CA VAL A 498 -22.84 43.14 -14.88
C VAL A 498 -21.91 42.22 -15.68
N TYR A 499 -22.05 40.90 -15.53
CA TYR A 499 -21.28 39.94 -16.33
C TYR A 499 -21.51 40.11 -17.84
N GLU A 500 -22.76 40.26 -18.27
CA GLU A 500 -23.13 40.50 -19.69
C GLU A 500 -22.55 41.82 -20.21
N GLU A 501 -22.70 42.90 -19.43
CA GLU A 501 -22.16 44.23 -19.74
C GLU A 501 -20.64 44.19 -19.89
N LEU A 502 -19.94 43.57 -18.94
CA LEU A 502 -18.47 43.45 -18.95
C LEU A 502 -17.99 42.57 -20.09
N THR A 503 -18.66 41.43 -20.34
CA THR A 503 -18.27 40.52 -21.43
C THR A 503 -18.36 41.22 -22.78
N THR A 504 -19.41 42.02 -23.00
CA THR A 504 -19.57 42.83 -24.21
C THR A 504 -18.45 43.87 -24.33
N LYS A 505 -18.29 44.74 -23.32
CA LYS A 505 -17.27 45.80 -23.33
C LYS A 505 -15.84 45.27 -23.49
N LEU A 506 -15.51 44.18 -22.80
CA LEU A 506 -14.21 43.55 -22.90
C LEU A 506 -14.00 42.89 -24.27
N SER A 507 -15.04 42.30 -24.86
CA SER A 507 -14.97 41.77 -26.23
C SER A 507 -14.68 42.88 -27.24
N ASP A 508 -15.31 44.05 -27.10
CA ASP A 508 -15.07 45.21 -27.97
C ASP A 508 -13.66 45.78 -27.80
N MET A 509 -13.16 45.85 -26.56
CA MET A 509 -11.77 46.24 -26.25
C MET A 509 -10.74 45.30 -26.89
N TYR A 510 -11.09 44.03 -27.06
CA TYR A 510 -10.24 43.02 -27.72
C TYR A 510 -10.61 42.80 -29.19
N SER A 511 -11.22 43.80 -29.86
CA SER A 511 -11.61 43.72 -31.27
C SER A 511 -10.46 43.41 -32.22
N ASP A 512 -9.23 43.81 -31.87
CA ASP A 512 -8.00 43.52 -32.63
C ASP A 512 -7.61 42.03 -32.65
N ILE A 513 -8.21 41.18 -31.81
CA ILE A 513 -7.99 39.73 -31.84
C ILE A 513 -8.82 39.12 -32.98
N GLU A 514 -8.15 38.71 -34.06
CA GLU A 514 -8.79 38.08 -35.23
C GLU A 514 -9.65 36.86 -34.87
N SER A 515 -9.16 36.01 -33.94
CA SER A 515 -9.91 34.85 -33.48
C SER A 515 -11.05 35.25 -32.54
N GLY A 516 -12.28 35.20 -33.04
CA GLY A 516 -13.48 35.45 -32.24
C GLY A 516 -13.61 34.54 -31.02
N LEU A 517 -13.03 33.33 -31.06
CA LEU A 517 -13.00 32.41 -29.91
C LEU A 517 -12.07 32.94 -28.80
N GLU A 518 -10.82 33.29 -29.14
CA GLU A 518 -9.85 33.80 -28.17
C GLU A 518 -10.29 35.16 -27.61
N ARG A 519 -10.93 36.00 -28.44
CA ARG A 519 -11.56 37.25 -28.01
C ARG A 519 -12.60 37.03 -26.92
N ARG A 520 -13.59 36.17 -27.17
CA ARG A 520 -14.64 35.83 -26.18
C ARG A 520 -14.04 35.21 -24.91
N LYS A 521 -13.08 34.31 -25.06
CA LYS A 521 -12.39 33.64 -23.95
C LYS A 521 -11.64 34.63 -23.05
N LYS A 522 -10.97 35.63 -23.63
CA LYS A 522 -10.25 36.68 -22.87
C LYS A 522 -11.21 37.63 -22.16
N ALA A 523 -12.32 38.00 -22.80
CA ALA A 523 -13.38 38.79 -22.18
C ALA A 523 -14.01 38.06 -20.98
N ARG A 524 -14.47 36.83 -21.18
CA ARG A 524 -15.10 35.99 -20.13
C ARG A 524 -14.17 35.71 -18.95
N GLN A 525 -12.87 35.56 -19.21
CA GLN A 525 -11.86 35.31 -18.17
C GLN A 525 -11.85 36.38 -17.06
N ALA A 526 -12.06 37.65 -17.43
CA ALA A 526 -12.13 38.76 -16.49
C ALA A 526 -13.57 39.00 -16.01
N ALA A 527 -14.55 38.97 -16.92
CA ALA A 527 -15.95 39.24 -16.59
C ALA A 527 -16.50 38.29 -15.52
N ARG A 528 -16.11 37.00 -15.52
CA ARG A 528 -16.57 36.01 -14.54
C ARG A 528 -16.27 36.36 -13.07
N SER A 529 -15.40 37.34 -12.81
CA SER A 529 -15.06 37.79 -11.45
C SER A 529 -16.25 38.36 -10.66
N VAL A 530 -17.29 38.81 -11.35
CA VAL A 530 -18.51 39.35 -10.70
C VAL A 530 -19.54 38.27 -10.36
N LEU A 531 -19.38 37.04 -10.87
CA LEU A 531 -20.36 35.98 -10.63
C LEU A 531 -20.22 35.45 -9.20
N PRO A 532 -21.31 35.36 -8.42
CA PRO A 532 -21.27 34.90 -7.03
C PRO A 532 -20.96 33.40 -6.93
N ASN A 533 -20.51 32.94 -5.75
CA ASN A 533 -20.29 31.52 -5.48
C ASN A 533 -21.55 30.65 -5.60
N ALA A 534 -22.73 31.27 -5.53
CA ALA A 534 -24.02 30.65 -5.77
C ALA A 534 -24.24 30.25 -7.25
N THR A 535 -23.39 30.68 -8.18
CA THR A 535 -23.53 30.36 -9.61
C THR A 535 -23.61 28.84 -9.82
N GLU A 536 -24.60 28.38 -10.57
CA GLU A 536 -24.78 26.97 -10.90
C GLU A 536 -23.60 26.46 -11.73
N THR A 537 -23.17 25.24 -11.45
CA THR A 537 -22.11 24.57 -12.20
C THR A 537 -22.46 23.10 -12.43
N LYS A 538 -21.78 22.54 -13.43
CA LYS A 538 -21.87 21.13 -13.82
C LYS A 538 -20.49 20.50 -13.71
N ILE A 539 -20.41 19.30 -13.18
CA ILE A 539 -19.15 18.59 -12.94
C ILE A 539 -19.33 17.09 -13.16
N VAL A 540 -18.37 16.49 -13.86
CA VAL A 540 -18.19 15.04 -13.94
C VAL A 540 -17.17 14.64 -12.89
N VAL A 541 -17.46 13.58 -12.14
CA VAL A 541 -16.62 13.07 -11.06
C VAL A 541 -16.42 11.57 -11.25
N THR A 542 -15.17 11.12 -11.31
CA THR A 542 -14.80 9.70 -11.35
C THR A 542 -14.18 9.28 -10.03
N MET A 543 -14.78 8.31 -9.35
CA MET A 543 -14.34 7.79 -8.04
C MET A 543 -14.37 6.27 -8.03
N ASN A 544 -13.39 5.64 -7.39
CA ASN A 544 -13.52 4.23 -7.05
C ASN A 544 -14.46 4.00 -5.86
N ALA A 545 -14.92 2.76 -5.65
CA ALA A 545 -15.92 2.43 -4.62
C ALA A 545 -15.53 2.94 -3.22
N ARG A 546 -14.24 2.84 -2.89
CA ARG A 546 -13.64 3.37 -1.67
C ARG A 546 -13.75 4.89 -1.55
N ALA A 547 -13.34 5.63 -2.58
CA ALA A 547 -13.46 7.08 -2.60
C ALA A 547 -14.91 7.54 -2.47
N ILE A 548 -15.87 6.79 -3.03
CA ILE A 548 -17.30 7.07 -2.86
C ILE A 548 -17.72 6.88 -1.41
N ARG A 549 -17.37 5.76 -0.77
CA ARG A 549 -17.69 5.53 0.66
C ARG A 549 -17.08 6.61 1.53
N HIS A 550 -15.80 6.95 1.31
CA HIS A 550 -15.13 8.01 2.04
C HIS A 550 -15.80 9.38 1.84
N LEU A 551 -16.22 9.73 0.62
CA LEU A 551 -16.97 10.95 0.34
C LEU A 551 -18.29 10.96 1.12
N ILE A 552 -19.03 9.85 1.14
CA ILE A 552 -20.31 9.74 1.85
C ILE A 552 -20.09 9.96 3.35
N GLU A 553 -19.12 9.27 3.96
CA GLU A 553 -18.82 9.42 5.39
C GLU A 553 -18.45 10.85 5.78
N LEU A 554 -17.66 11.52 4.94
CA LEU A 554 -17.20 12.87 5.19
C LEU A 554 -18.30 13.91 4.95
N ARG A 555 -19.07 13.76 3.87
CA ARG A 555 -19.97 14.81 3.35
C ARG A 555 -21.42 14.60 3.69
N ALA A 556 -21.85 13.38 4.01
CA ALA A 556 -23.19 13.13 4.53
C ALA A 556 -23.29 13.28 6.06
N ASN A 557 -22.24 13.83 6.70
CA ASN A 557 -22.18 14.07 8.13
C ASN A 557 -23.07 15.27 8.56
N PRO A 558 -23.72 15.25 9.74
CA PRO A 558 -24.51 16.37 10.26
C PRO A 558 -23.76 17.71 10.35
N ALA A 559 -22.43 17.69 10.52
CA ALA A 559 -21.61 18.89 10.60
C ALA A 559 -21.21 19.47 9.23
N ALA A 560 -21.45 18.75 8.13
CA ALA A 560 -21.17 19.23 6.78
C ALA A 560 -22.21 20.25 6.30
N ASP A 561 -21.82 21.13 5.38
CA ASP A 561 -22.75 22.04 4.72
C ASP A 561 -23.92 21.26 4.09
N LEU A 562 -25.14 21.78 4.24
CA LEU A 562 -26.35 21.06 3.85
C LEU A 562 -26.44 20.85 2.32
N GLU A 563 -25.84 21.71 1.49
CA GLU A 563 -25.83 21.52 0.04
C GLU A 563 -25.00 20.27 -0.35
N ILE A 564 -23.77 20.16 0.18
CA ILE A 564 -22.90 19.00 -0.12
C ILE A 564 -23.40 17.73 0.56
N ARG A 565 -24.06 17.84 1.72
CA ARG A 565 -24.74 16.72 2.38
C ARG A 565 -25.85 16.14 1.52
N LYS A 566 -26.73 16.98 0.97
CA LYS A 566 -27.77 16.53 0.04
C LYS A 566 -27.19 15.80 -1.17
N LEU A 567 -26.06 16.27 -1.71
CA LEU A 567 -25.36 15.58 -2.80
C LEU A 567 -24.83 14.21 -2.34
N ALA A 568 -24.13 14.14 -1.21
CA ALA A 568 -23.54 12.91 -0.69
C ALA A 568 -24.59 11.84 -0.38
N VAL A 569 -25.74 12.23 0.20
CA VAL A 569 -26.86 11.31 0.43
C VAL A 569 -27.44 10.78 -0.90
N LYS A 570 -27.57 11.63 -1.93
CA LYS A 570 -28.01 11.17 -3.27
C LYS A 570 -27.01 10.19 -3.90
N ILE A 571 -25.70 10.41 -3.73
CA ILE A 571 -24.67 9.46 -4.16
C ILE A 571 -24.79 8.14 -3.38
N CYS A 572 -25.03 8.18 -2.06
CA CYS A 572 -25.25 6.99 -1.25
C CYS A 572 -26.45 6.16 -1.75
N ARG A 573 -27.56 6.81 -2.12
CA ARG A 573 -28.72 6.12 -2.72
C ARG A 573 -28.40 5.43 -4.03
N ILE A 574 -27.63 6.10 -4.90
CA ILE A 574 -27.19 5.52 -6.16
C ILE A 574 -26.30 4.30 -5.89
N LEU A 575 -25.41 4.38 -4.91
CA LEU A 575 -24.56 3.25 -4.52
C LEU A 575 -25.41 2.09 -3.95
N GLN A 576 -26.38 2.36 -3.09
CA GLN A 576 -27.30 1.34 -2.54
C GLN A 576 -28.14 0.65 -3.63
N ASP A 577 -28.50 1.36 -4.70
CA ASP A 577 -29.24 0.79 -5.83
C ASP A 577 -28.34 0.00 -6.79
N LYS A 578 -27.17 0.56 -7.14
CA LYS A 578 -26.32 0.04 -8.23
C LYS A 578 -25.18 -0.85 -7.80
N ALA A 579 -24.77 -0.79 -6.55
CA ALA A 579 -23.72 -1.63 -5.97
C ALA A 579 -24.03 -1.83 -4.47
N PRO A 580 -25.10 -2.57 -4.14
CA PRO A 580 -25.60 -2.71 -2.78
C PRO A 580 -24.57 -3.32 -1.82
N LEU A 581 -23.69 -4.20 -2.31
CA LEU A 581 -22.60 -4.75 -1.51
C LEU A 581 -21.63 -3.65 -1.15
N PHE A 582 -21.22 -2.78 -2.09
CA PHE A 582 -20.38 -1.60 -1.78
C PHE A 582 -21.03 -0.59 -0.84
N ALA A 583 -22.36 -0.57 -0.73
CA ALA A 583 -23.08 0.24 0.24
C ALA A 583 -23.26 -0.45 1.61
N HIS A 584 -22.78 -1.68 1.80
CA HIS A 584 -22.90 -2.43 3.05
C HIS A 584 -22.43 -1.61 4.25
N GLY A 585 -23.29 -1.55 5.27
CA GLY A 585 -23.05 -0.76 6.48
C GLY A 585 -23.26 0.76 6.37
N LEU A 586 -23.68 1.30 5.22
CA LEU A 586 -24.12 2.70 5.08
C LEU A 586 -25.63 2.81 5.24
N GLU A 587 -26.08 3.57 6.24
CA GLU A 587 -27.50 3.76 6.54
C GLU A 587 -27.88 5.24 6.44
N ILE A 588 -28.86 5.55 5.60
CA ILE A 588 -29.40 6.91 5.50
C ILE A 588 -30.32 7.13 6.70
N VAL A 589 -30.02 8.14 7.49
CA VAL A 589 -30.75 8.47 8.72
C VAL A 589 -31.40 9.84 8.63
N LYS A 590 -32.50 10.03 9.37
CA LYS A 590 -33.09 11.36 9.59
C LYS A 590 -32.42 12.00 10.81
N LEU A 591 -31.97 13.24 10.63
CA LEU A 591 -31.34 14.04 11.66
C LEU A 591 -32.38 14.83 12.48
N GLU A 592 -31.97 15.37 13.62
CA GLU A 592 -32.84 16.15 14.51
C GLU A 592 -33.43 17.39 13.83
N ASP A 593 -32.70 17.99 12.88
CA ASP A 593 -33.12 19.14 12.08
C ASP A 593 -34.12 18.77 10.96
N GLY A 594 -34.52 17.50 10.85
CA GLY A 594 -35.43 16.98 9.83
C GLY A 594 -34.77 16.69 8.47
N THR A 595 -33.48 16.96 8.33
CA THR A 595 -32.72 16.65 7.11
C THR A 595 -32.16 15.23 7.15
N GLU A 596 -31.49 14.81 6.07
CA GLU A 596 -30.90 13.48 5.95
C GLU A 596 -29.38 13.52 6.10
N GLY A 597 -28.84 12.48 6.72
CA GLY A 597 -27.41 12.18 6.78
C GLY A 597 -27.16 10.70 6.52
N VAL A 598 -25.90 10.26 6.64
CA VAL A 598 -25.54 8.84 6.57
C VAL A 598 -24.72 8.46 7.80
N GLU A 599 -25.13 7.36 8.45
CA GLU A 599 -24.33 6.67 9.45
C GLU A 599 -23.60 5.48 8.81
N SER A 600 -22.31 5.34 9.10
CA SER A 600 -21.50 4.22 8.62
C SER A 600 -21.18 3.29 9.78
N LYS A 601 -21.63 2.04 9.69
CA LYS A 601 -21.25 0.95 10.62
C LYS A 601 -19.76 0.59 10.50
N TYR A 602 -19.18 0.80 9.32
CA TYR A 602 -17.79 0.54 9.00
C TYR A 602 -17.14 1.83 8.49
N PRO A 603 -16.69 2.73 9.38
CA PRO A 603 -16.06 3.98 8.97
C PRO A 603 -14.64 3.75 8.45
N ARG A 604 -14.17 4.63 7.55
CA ARG A 604 -12.80 4.63 6.97
C ARG A 604 -12.51 3.36 6.17
N VAL A 605 -13.46 2.97 5.32
CA VAL A 605 -13.30 1.84 4.40
C VAL A 605 -12.46 2.22 3.19
#